data_AF-A0A847FT87-F1
#
_entry.id   AF-A0A847FT87-F1
#
_cell.length_a   1.000
_cell.length_b   1.000
_cell.length_c   1.000
_cell.angle_alpha   90.00
_cell.angle_beta   90.00
_cell.angle_gamma   90.00
#
_symmetry.space_group_name_H-M   'P 1'
#
loop_
_entity.id
_entity.type
_entity.pdbx_description
1 polymer ?
#
loop_
_entity_poly.entity_id
_entity_poly.type
_entity_poly.pdbx_seq_one_letter_code
_entity_poly.pdbx_strand_id
1 'polypeptide(L)' 'MPSDEVLLRVRELKKHFPVGGGLLGRQSGAVKAVDGITFDIG' A
#
# COMPACT_ATOMS: atom_id res chain seq x y z
N MET A 1 -10.99 29.52 2.42
CA MET A 1 -11.32 28.13 2.77
C MET A 1 -10.46 27.27 1.88
N PRO A 2 -9.55 26.41 2.38
CA PRO A 2 -9.02 25.38 1.50
C PRO A 2 -10.25 24.62 1.01
N SER A 3 -10.49 24.65 -0.29
CA SER A 3 -11.55 23.86 -0.91
C SER A 3 -11.28 22.41 -0.54
N ASP A 4 -12.31 21.66 -0.16
CA ASP A 4 -12.27 20.20 0.01
C ASP A 4 -12.08 19.51 -1.38
N GLU A 5 -11.13 20.01 -2.16
CA GLU A 5 -10.85 19.59 -3.52
C GLU A 5 -9.94 18.38 -3.45
N VAL A 6 -10.46 17.24 -3.91
CA VAL A 6 -9.69 16.00 -3.99
C VAL A 6 -8.59 16.18 -5.03
N LEU A 7 -7.35 16.26 -4.56
CA LEU A 7 -6.14 16.34 -5.38
C LEU A 7 -5.80 14.99 -6.02
N LEU A 8 -6.09 13.88 -5.33
CA LEU A 8 -5.81 12.53 -5.84
C LEU A 8 -6.86 11.52 -5.38
N ARG A 9 -7.45 10.82 -6.35
CA ARG A 9 -8.37 9.71 -6.12
C ARG A 9 -7.74 8.40 -6.56
N VAL A 10 -7.64 7.44 -5.64
CA VAL A 10 -7.12 6.10 -5.89
C VAL A 10 -8.25 5.09 -5.68
N ARG A 11 -8.43 4.19 -6.65
CA ARG A 11 -9.43 3.11 -6.59
C ARG A 11 -8.73 1.76 -6.69
N GLU A 12 -9.17 0.79 -5.90
CA GLU A 12 -8.71 -0.60 -5.95
C GLU A 12 -7.17 -0.78 -5.88
N LEU A 13 -6.51 -0.02 -4.99
CA LEU A 13 -5.06 -0.09 -4.82
C LEU A 13 -4.65 -1.51 -4.40
N LYS A 14 -3.66 -2.05 -5.13
CA LYS A 14 -2.99 -3.31 -4.85
C LYS A 14 -1.49 -3.08 -4.62
N LYS A 15 -0.95 -3.61 -3.53
CA LYS A 15 0.46 -3.51 -3.15
C LYS A 15 0.89 -4.79 -2.45
N HIS A 16 1.73 -5.56 -3.12
CA HIS A 16 2.36 -6.76 -2.57
C HIS A 16 3.82 -6.46 -2.23
N PHE A 17 4.24 -6.81 -1.02
CA PHE A 17 5.63 -6.71 -0.61
C PHE A 17 6.26 -8.10 -0.70
N PRO A 18 7.52 -8.21 -1.19
CA PRO A 18 8.21 -9.48 -1.25
C PRO A 18 8.36 -10.08 0.15
N VAL A 19 8.17 -11.39 0.25
CA VAL A 19 8.21 -12.12 1.51
C VAL A 19 9.58 -12.79 1.67
N GLY A 20 10.45 -12.18 2.48
CA GLY A 20 11.79 -12.70 2.75
C GLY A 20 12.80 -12.55 1.61
N GLY A 21 14.07 -12.85 1.91
CA GLY A 21 15.10 -13.12 0.90
C GLY A 21 16.44 -12.39 1.05
N GLY A 22 17.42 -13.10 1.62
CA GLY A 22 18.73 -13.29 1.00
C GLY A 22 18.98 -14.80 0.90
N LEU A 23 20.04 -15.27 0.20
CA LEU A 23 20.31 -16.73 0.02
C LEU A 23 20.40 -17.54 1.34
N LEU A 24 20.65 -16.89 2.47
CA LEU A 24 20.73 -17.50 3.81
C LEU A 24 19.79 -16.85 4.85
N GLY A 25 18.86 -15.98 4.44
CA GLY A 25 18.09 -15.12 5.36
C GLY A 25 16.75 -15.70 5.79
N ARG A 26 16.68 -16.25 7.02
CA ARG A 26 15.43 -16.60 7.73
C ARG A 26 14.93 -15.41 8.54
N GLN A 27 13.67 -15.03 8.27
CA GLN A 27 12.61 -14.50 9.15
C GLN A 27 11.70 -13.64 8.26
N SER A 28 10.62 -14.27 7.76
CA SER A 28 9.52 -13.59 7.08
C SER A 28 8.74 -12.77 8.11
N GLY A 29 9.16 -11.53 8.33
CA GLY A 29 8.38 -10.56 9.10
C GLY A 29 7.01 -10.29 8.46
N ALA A 30 6.10 -9.70 9.24
CA ALA A 30 4.70 -9.49 8.87
C ALA A 30 4.55 -8.83 7.49
N VAL A 31 4.04 -9.60 6.52
CA VAL A 31 3.79 -9.12 5.17
C VAL A 31 2.65 -8.12 5.20
N LYS A 32 2.88 -6.91 4.69
CA LYS A 32 1.86 -5.86 4.55
C LYS A 32 1.22 -5.90 3.16
N ALA A 33 0.52 -6.95 2.78
CA ALA A 33 -0.24 -6.91 1.54
C ALA A 33 -1.42 -5.93 1.68
N VAL A 34 -1.60 -5.06 0.69
CA VAL A 34 -2.73 -4.12 0.64
C VAL A 34 -3.45 -4.37 -0.67
N ASP A 35 -4.65 -4.91 -0.62
CA ASP A 35 -5.47 -5.16 -1.81
C ASP A 35 -6.85 -4.53 -1.63
N GLY A 36 -7.34 -3.87 -2.67
CA GLY A 36 -8.71 -3.33 -2.72
C GLY A 36 -8.93 -2.04 -1.92
N ILE A 37 -7.89 -1.22 -1.71
CA ILE A 37 -8.08 0.07 -1.02
C ILE A 37 -8.55 1.15 -2.00
N THR A 38 -9.61 1.86 -1.63
CA THR A 38 -10.09 3.07 -2.29
C THR A 38 -10.00 4.24 -1.34
N PHE A 39 -9.37 5.35 -1.76
CA PHE A 39 -9.23 6.56 -0.95
C PHE A 39 -9.02 7.82 -1.81
N ASP A 40 -9.36 8.96 -1.21
CA ASP A 40 -9.18 10.29 -1.76
C ASP A 40 -8.18 11.07 -0.87
N ILE A 41 -7.32 11.87 -1.49
CA ILE A 41 -6.43 12.84 -0.86
C ILE A 41 -6.89 14.23 -1.31
N GLY A 42 -7.20 15.11 -0.36
CA GLY A 42 -7.44 16.54 -0.58
C GLY A 42 -6.23 17.41 -0.30
#